data_AF-A0A1F2P6D6-F1
#
_entry.id   AF-A0A1F2P6D6-F1
#
_cell.length_a   1.000
_cell.length_b   1.000
_cell.length_c   1.000
_cell.angle_alpha   90.00
_cell.angle_beta   90.00
_cell.angle_gamma   90.00
#
_symmetry.space_group_name_H-M   'P 1'
#
loop_
_entity.id
_entity.type
_entity.pdbx_description
1 polymer ?
#
loop_
_entity_poly.entity_id
_entity_poly.type
_entity_poly.pdbx_seq_one_letter_code
_entity_poly.pdbx_strand_id
1 'polypeptide(L)'
;MTIEEVLAQMKSSLSESIPKERAEAVTEGIGRVFGKLKARATPSVDLMEYLNEESDWTSITALESDKNLIEYSLAVTEEMLANAGGDVTEESCVLVGLFHGIGVASFGDDRLEIHEGEDPEITRMKVGSRSLQILADFTPVEPHEAQAILYQCVEDIPVERLKITELLTDAIKKCA
;
A
#
# COMPACT_ATOMS: atom_id res chain seq x y z
N MET A 1 -3.77 -2.73 -18.98
CA MET A 1 -2.68 -1.90 -19.55
C MET A 1 -1.30 -2.54 -19.33
N THR A 2 -0.20 -2.01 -19.85
CA THR A 2 1.17 -2.38 -19.38
C THR A 2 1.55 -1.55 -18.14
N ILE A 3 2.58 -1.97 -17.41
CA ILE A 3 3.07 -1.20 -16.25
C ILE A 3 3.57 0.19 -16.66
N GLU A 4 4.21 0.32 -17.82
CA GLU A 4 4.69 1.61 -18.33
C GLU A 4 3.53 2.57 -18.63
N GLU A 5 2.44 2.05 -19.19
CA GLU A 5 1.22 2.82 -19.47
C GLU A 5 0.55 3.28 -18.17
N VAL A 6 0.43 2.38 -17.19
CA VAL A 6 -0.13 2.71 -15.86
C VAL A 6 0.73 3.75 -15.15
N LEU A 7 2.07 3.59 -15.14
CA LEU A 7 2.97 4.55 -14.52
C LEU A 7 2.93 5.93 -15.22
N ALA A 8 2.73 5.98 -16.53
CA ALA A 8 2.56 7.22 -17.25
C ALA A 8 1.26 7.94 -16.85
N GLN A 9 0.15 7.21 -16.71
CA GLN A 9 -1.11 7.74 -16.17
C GLN A 9 -0.93 8.24 -14.74
N MET A 10 -0.34 7.42 -13.85
CA MET A 10 -0.07 7.79 -12.46
C MET A 10 0.76 9.06 -12.36
N LYS A 11 1.80 9.19 -13.18
CA LYS A 11 2.66 10.39 -13.20
C LYS A 11 1.84 11.64 -13.52
N SER A 12 0.90 11.54 -14.47
CA SER A 12 0.00 12.64 -14.79
C SER A 12 -0.85 13.01 -13.58
N SER A 13 -1.58 12.05 -13.00
CA SER A 13 -2.46 12.28 -11.85
C SER A 13 -1.71 12.77 -10.60
N LEU A 14 -0.53 12.21 -10.31
CA LEU A 14 0.32 12.64 -9.21
C LEU A 14 0.79 14.09 -9.40
N SER A 15 1.13 14.50 -10.63
CA SER A 15 1.58 15.87 -10.92
C SER A 15 0.50 16.93 -10.69
N GLU A 16 -0.77 16.52 -10.56
CA GLU A 16 -1.87 17.41 -10.17
C GLU A 16 -1.95 17.63 -8.64
N SER A 17 -1.38 16.71 -7.84
CA SER A 17 -1.46 16.72 -6.37
C SER A 17 -0.13 17.07 -5.68
N ILE A 18 1.01 16.80 -6.31
CA ILE A 18 2.35 17.02 -5.78
C ILE A 18 3.28 17.64 -6.84
N PRO A 19 4.41 18.27 -6.45
CA PRO A 19 5.38 18.81 -7.42
C PRO A 19 5.84 17.76 -8.43
N LYS A 20 6.03 18.19 -9.69
CA LYS A 20 6.33 17.31 -10.82
C LYS A 20 7.57 16.45 -10.60
N GLU A 21 8.64 17.03 -10.05
CA GLU A 21 9.90 16.32 -9.76
C GLU A 21 9.68 15.20 -8.73
N ARG A 22 8.75 15.42 -7.78
CA ARG A 22 8.36 14.42 -6.78
C ARG A 22 7.50 13.33 -7.40
N ALA A 23 6.55 13.67 -8.26
CA ALA A 23 5.76 12.70 -9.02
C ALA A 23 6.64 11.80 -9.92
N GLU A 24 7.66 12.39 -10.54
CA GLU A 24 8.67 11.65 -11.31
C GLU A 24 9.44 10.65 -10.44
N ALA A 25 9.99 11.11 -9.31
CA ALA A 25 10.72 10.23 -8.40
C ALA A 25 9.86 9.07 -7.86
N VAL A 26 8.60 9.34 -7.51
CA VAL A 26 7.65 8.32 -7.02
C VAL A 26 7.37 7.29 -8.10
N THR A 27 7.00 7.71 -9.31
CA THR A 27 6.67 6.78 -10.40
C THR A 27 7.87 5.95 -10.87
N GLU A 28 9.06 6.54 -10.92
CA GLU A 28 10.30 5.80 -11.15
C GLU A 28 10.57 4.78 -10.03
N GLY A 29 10.32 5.15 -8.78
CA GLY A 29 10.47 4.26 -7.63
C GLY A 29 9.53 3.06 -7.67
N ILE A 30 8.25 3.29 -7.99
CA ILE A 30 7.28 2.22 -8.19
C ILE A 30 7.75 1.29 -9.31
N GLY A 31 8.18 1.82 -10.46
CA GLY A 31 8.71 1.00 -11.56
C GLY A 31 9.89 0.11 -11.14
N ARG A 32 10.78 0.60 -10.27
CA ARG A 32 11.91 -0.19 -9.75
C ARG A 32 11.45 -1.35 -8.86
N VAL A 33 10.53 -1.10 -7.92
CA VAL A 33 10.08 -2.14 -6.99
C VAL A 33 9.10 -3.12 -7.66
N PHE A 34 8.31 -2.66 -8.62
CA PHE A 34 7.28 -3.46 -9.30
C PHE A 34 7.84 -4.71 -9.98
N GLY A 35 9.06 -4.64 -10.51
CA GLY A 35 9.74 -5.80 -11.11
C GLY A 35 9.92 -7.00 -10.17
N LYS A 36 9.75 -6.82 -8.85
CA LYS A 36 9.84 -7.89 -7.84
C LYS A 36 8.53 -8.67 -7.66
N LEU A 37 7.40 -8.20 -8.21
CA LEU A 37 6.09 -8.85 -8.08
C LEU A 37 5.96 -10.16 -8.88
N LYS A 38 6.90 -10.49 -9.77
CA LYS A 38 6.99 -11.79 -10.48
C LYS A 38 5.64 -12.31 -11.00
N ALA A 39 5.07 -13.33 -10.37
CA ALA A 39 3.84 -13.99 -10.80
C ALA A 39 2.60 -13.11 -10.60
N ARG A 40 2.67 -12.17 -9.65
CA ARG A 40 1.61 -11.22 -9.32
C ARG A 40 1.74 -9.88 -10.04
N ALA A 41 2.73 -9.73 -10.94
CA ALA A 41 2.91 -8.50 -11.71
C ALA A 41 1.67 -8.13 -12.51
N THR A 42 1.12 -9.03 -13.34
CA THR A 42 -0.08 -8.74 -14.15
C THR A 42 -1.30 -8.34 -13.31
N PRO A 43 -1.74 -9.12 -12.31
CA PRO A 43 -2.89 -8.72 -11.49
C PRO A 43 -2.64 -7.42 -10.70
N SER A 44 -1.39 -7.12 -10.33
CA SER A 44 -1.06 -5.83 -9.71
C SER A 44 -1.10 -4.66 -10.69
N VAL A 45 -0.84 -4.87 -11.99
CA VAL A 45 -1.09 -3.83 -13.01
C VAL A 45 -2.59 -3.55 -13.10
N ASP A 46 -3.41 -4.60 -13.16
CA ASP A 46 -4.88 -4.45 -13.23
C ASP A 46 -5.43 -3.73 -11.98
N LEU A 47 -4.89 -4.03 -10.79
CA LEU A 47 -5.22 -3.30 -9.57
C LEU A 47 -4.83 -1.82 -9.64
N MET A 48 -3.62 -1.50 -10.11
CA MET A 48 -3.16 -0.11 -10.21
C MET A 48 -3.95 0.69 -11.26
N GLU A 49 -4.35 0.05 -12.36
CA GLU A 49 -5.27 0.61 -13.36
C GLU A 49 -6.61 0.94 -12.70
N TYR A 50 -7.23 -0.03 -12.03
CA TYR A 50 -8.48 0.19 -11.28
C TYR A 50 -8.37 1.32 -10.25
N LEU A 51 -7.29 1.35 -9.45
CA LEU A 51 -7.08 2.40 -8.45
C LEU A 51 -6.96 3.79 -9.09
N ASN A 52 -6.29 3.92 -10.25
CA ASN A 52 -6.16 5.20 -10.96
C ASN A 52 -7.48 5.71 -11.52
N GLU A 53 -8.34 4.81 -11.98
CA GLU A 53 -9.59 5.16 -12.66
C GLU A 53 -10.72 5.41 -11.66
N GLU A 54 -10.79 4.61 -10.60
CA GLU A 54 -11.95 4.53 -9.73
C GLU A 54 -11.73 5.13 -8.35
N SER A 55 -10.51 5.57 -8.02
CA SER A 55 -10.19 6.08 -6.68
C SER A 55 -9.35 7.36 -6.65
N ASP A 56 -9.29 7.99 -5.48
CA ASP A 56 -8.46 9.15 -5.21
C ASP A 56 -7.02 8.80 -4.75
N TRP A 57 -6.57 7.54 -4.85
CA TRP A 57 -5.34 7.04 -4.22
C TRP A 57 -4.06 7.82 -4.58
N THR A 58 -3.97 8.43 -5.77
CA THR A 58 -2.83 9.28 -6.17
C THR A 58 -2.80 10.65 -5.49
N SER A 59 -3.92 11.08 -4.91
CA SER A 59 -4.10 12.43 -4.38
C SER A 59 -4.40 12.47 -2.89
N ILE A 60 -4.93 11.39 -2.32
CA ILE A 60 -5.25 11.30 -0.89
C ILE A 60 -3.99 11.25 -0.03
N THR A 61 -4.06 11.88 1.15
CA THR A 61 -3.01 11.84 2.17
C THR A 61 -3.04 10.48 2.89
N ALA A 62 -1.86 9.90 3.14
CA ALA A 62 -1.77 8.69 3.98
C ALA A 62 -2.22 9.00 5.43
N LEU A 63 -2.81 8.00 6.08
CA LEU A 63 -3.27 8.13 7.47
C LEU A 63 -2.11 8.43 8.41
N GLU A 64 -2.20 9.55 9.15
CA GLU A 64 -1.18 10.06 10.08
C GLU A 64 0.17 10.41 9.43
N SER A 65 0.20 10.70 8.13
CA SER A 65 1.39 11.16 7.42
C SER A 65 1.16 12.50 6.73
N ASP A 66 2.23 13.24 6.43
CA ASP A 66 2.22 14.44 5.58
C ASP A 66 2.39 14.12 4.08
N LYS A 67 2.66 12.84 3.76
CA LYS A 67 2.85 12.35 2.40
C LYS A 67 1.53 11.92 1.77
N ASN A 68 1.45 11.98 0.43
CA ASN A 68 0.35 11.32 -0.26
C ASN A 68 0.49 9.79 -0.13
N LEU A 69 -0.61 9.07 -0.33
CA LEU A 69 -0.70 7.64 -0.03
C LEU A 69 0.31 6.81 -0.81
N ILE A 70 0.52 7.13 -2.10
CA ILE A 70 1.43 6.37 -2.96
C ILE A 70 2.89 6.59 -2.58
N GLU A 71 3.29 7.83 -2.31
CA GLU A 71 4.64 8.13 -1.86
C GLU A 71 4.92 7.48 -0.50
N TYR A 72 3.96 7.54 0.41
CA TYR A 72 4.05 6.87 1.70
C TYR A 72 4.23 5.36 1.53
N SER A 73 3.41 4.73 0.69
CA SER A 73 3.45 3.28 0.46
C SER A 73 4.73 2.85 -0.25
N LEU A 74 5.26 3.67 -1.16
CA LEU A 74 6.58 3.43 -1.77
C LEU A 74 7.70 3.48 -0.72
N ALA A 75 7.69 4.48 0.17
CA ALA A 75 8.70 4.60 1.23
C ALA A 75 8.65 3.39 2.19
N VAL A 76 7.46 2.96 2.58
CA VAL A 76 7.26 1.74 3.39
C VAL A 76 7.78 0.51 2.64
N THR A 77 7.50 0.39 1.35
CA THR A 77 7.99 -0.73 0.51
C THR A 77 9.51 -0.77 0.45
N GLU A 78 10.16 0.37 0.22
CA GLU A 78 11.62 0.47 0.17
C GLU A 78 12.25 0.11 1.52
N GLU A 79 11.65 0.53 2.64
CA GLU A 79 12.10 0.16 3.98
C GLU A 79 11.91 -1.34 4.26
N MET A 80 10.77 -1.92 3.89
CA MET A 80 10.55 -3.36 4.01
C MET A 80 11.58 -4.16 3.19
N LEU A 81 11.87 -3.73 1.95
CA LEU A 81 12.87 -4.40 1.11
C LEU A 81 14.28 -4.30 1.68
N ALA A 82 14.65 -3.15 2.27
CA ALA A 82 15.96 -2.94 2.86
C ALA A 82 16.22 -3.83 4.10
N ASN A 83 15.15 -4.19 4.82
CA ASN A 83 15.22 -4.99 6.06
C ASN A 83 14.63 -6.40 5.90
N ALA A 84 14.26 -6.79 4.68
CA ALA A 84 13.76 -8.13 4.40
C ALA A 84 14.83 -9.17 4.75
N GLY A 85 14.46 -10.15 5.57
CA GLY A 85 15.35 -11.22 6.00
C GLY A 85 14.59 -12.49 6.35
N GLY A 86 15.31 -13.60 6.37
CA GLY A 86 14.72 -14.91 6.64
C GLY A 86 13.77 -15.36 5.53
N ASP A 87 12.54 -15.70 5.91
CA ASP A 87 11.55 -16.36 5.04
C ASP A 87 10.59 -15.37 4.36
N VAL A 88 10.84 -14.05 4.49
CA VAL A 88 10.03 -13.01 3.84
C VAL A 88 10.55 -12.78 2.42
N THR A 89 9.69 -12.97 1.42
CA THR A 89 10.07 -12.79 0.02
C THR A 89 10.02 -11.32 -0.39
N GLU A 90 10.87 -10.92 -1.33
CA GLU A 90 10.79 -9.59 -1.94
C GLU A 90 9.43 -9.31 -2.60
N GLU A 91 8.80 -10.36 -3.15
CA GLU A 91 7.49 -10.28 -3.79
C GLU A 91 6.42 -9.87 -2.76
N SER A 92 6.43 -10.53 -1.59
CA SER A 92 5.54 -10.20 -0.48
C SER A 92 5.82 -8.81 0.09
N CYS A 93 7.08 -8.38 0.20
CA CYS A 93 7.42 -7.02 0.62
C CYS A 93 6.84 -5.98 -0.31
N VAL A 94 6.92 -6.18 -1.63
CA VAL A 94 6.37 -5.22 -2.59
C VAL A 94 4.85 -5.24 -2.59
N LEU A 95 4.24 -6.42 -2.58
CA LEU A 95 2.78 -6.53 -2.57
C LEU A 95 2.19 -5.86 -1.31
N VAL A 96 2.68 -6.25 -0.14
CA VAL A 96 2.19 -5.71 1.14
C VAL A 96 2.59 -4.24 1.28
N GLY A 97 3.84 -3.90 1.01
CA GLY A 97 4.35 -2.53 1.17
C GLY A 97 3.59 -1.52 0.32
N LEU A 98 3.33 -1.82 -0.97
CA LEU A 98 2.65 -0.87 -1.85
C LEU A 98 1.15 -0.77 -1.56
N PHE A 99 0.53 -1.86 -1.09
CA PHE A 99 -0.93 -1.96 -1.05
C PHE A 99 -1.52 -2.03 0.36
N HIS A 100 -0.72 -2.01 1.44
CA HIS A 100 -1.23 -2.09 2.83
C HIS A 100 -2.23 -0.99 3.19
N GLY A 101 -2.09 0.19 2.57
CA GLY A 101 -2.83 1.40 2.91
C GLY A 101 -3.94 1.77 1.94
N ILE A 102 -4.19 0.99 0.88
CA ILE A 102 -5.15 1.39 -0.18
C ILE A 102 -6.58 1.53 0.31
N GLY A 103 -6.93 0.91 1.45
CA GLY A 103 -8.21 1.09 2.13
C GLY A 103 -8.46 2.52 2.62
N VAL A 104 -7.47 3.41 2.60
CA VAL A 104 -7.65 4.85 2.84
C VAL A 104 -8.34 5.53 1.65
N ALA A 105 -8.09 5.09 0.42
CA ALA A 105 -8.58 5.73 -0.80
C ALA A 105 -10.11 5.70 -0.90
N SER A 106 -10.72 6.77 -1.40
CA SER A 106 -12.16 6.85 -1.67
C SER A 106 -12.46 6.35 -3.08
N PHE A 107 -13.56 5.60 -3.24
CA PHE A 107 -14.07 5.11 -4.53
C PHE A 107 -15.44 5.74 -4.79
N GLY A 108 -15.44 6.91 -5.43
CA GLY A 108 -16.65 7.73 -5.55
C GLY A 108 -17.21 8.14 -4.18
N ASP A 109 -18.45 7.70 -3.88
CA ASP A 109 -19.09 7.95 -2.59
C ASP A 109 -18.65 6.96 -1.49
N ASP A 110 -17.96 5.87 -1.84
CA ASP A 110 -17.44 4.88 -0.88
C ASP A 110 -16.11 5.36 -0.29
N ARG A 111 -16.16 5.83 0.95
CA ARG A 111 -15.00 6.30 1.71
C ARG A 111 -14.96 5.66 3.09
N LEU A 112 -13.76 5.51 3.62
CA LEU A 112 -13.57 5.03 4.97
C LEU A 112 -14.22 5.99 5.98
N GLU A 113 -15.16 5.49 6.76
CA GLU A 113 -15.78 6.25 7.85
C GLU A 113 -14.93 6.13 9.13
N ILE A 114 -14.36 7.26 9.54
CA ILE A 114 -13.63 7.43 10.79
C ILE A 114 -14.46 8.33 11.71
N HIS A 115 -14.73 7.85 12.93
CA HIS A 115 -15.56 8.58 13.89
C HIS A 115 -14.69 9.39 14.87
N GLU A 116 -15.19 10.53 15.33
CA GLU A 116 -14.50 11.33 16.35
C GLU A 116 -14.35 10.53 17.65
N GLY A 117 -13.12 10.46 18.17
CA GLY A 117 -12.80 9.68 19.37
C GLY A 117 -12.70 8.17 19.14
N GLU A 118 -12.73 7.70 17.89
CA GLU A 118 -12.44 6.31 17.56
C GLU A 118 -11.01 5.94 17.96
N ASP A 119 -10.85 4.72 18.48
CA ASP A 119 -9.54 4.18 18.81
C ASP A 119 -8.66 4.13 17.54
N PRO A 120 -7.43 4.66 17.57
CA PRO A 120 -6.51 4.58 16.44
C PRO A 120 -6.28 3.15 15.94
N GLU A 121 -6.24 2.14 16.84
CA GLU A 121 -6.10 0.74 16.42
C GLU A 121 -7.32 0.26 15.64
N ILE A 122 -8.54 0.65 16.04
CA ILE A 122 -9.77 0.34 15.30
C ILE A 122 -9.72 0.97 13.92
N THR A 123 -9.30 2.23 13.82
CA THR A 123 -9.14 2.93 12.54
C THR A 123 -8.16 2.19 11.63
N ARG A 124 -7.00 1.78 12.17
CA ARG A 124 -5.97 1.02 11.45
C ARG A 124 -6.47 -0.35 11.01
N MET A 125 -7.26 -1.04 11.83
CA MET A 125 -7.89 -2.31 11.47
C MET A 125 -8.91 -2.15 10.35
N LYS A 126 -9.72 -1.08 10.35
CA LYS A 126 -10.64 -0.79 9.24
C LYS A 126 -9.89 -0.56 7.94
N VAL A 127 -8.81 0.22 7.97
CA VAL A 127 -7.91 0.42 6.80
C VAL A 127 -7.37 -0.92 6.34
N GLY A 128 -6.76 -1.71 7.22
CA GLY A 128 -6.18 -3.01 6.89
C GLY A 128 -7.21 -3.98 6.29
N SER A 129 -8.41 -4.06 6.89
CA SER A 129 -9.50 -4.90 6.39
C SER A 129 -9.95 -4.48 4.98
N ARG A 130 -10.11 -3.17 4.74
CA ARG A 130 -10.53 -2.66 3.43
C ARG A 130 -9.43 -2.83 2.38
N SER A 131 -8.18 -2.55 2.74
CA SER A 131 -7.02 -2.81 1.87
C SER A 131 -6.94 -4.27 1.44
N LEU A 132 -7.13 -5.20 2.40
CA LEU A 132 -7.10 -6.63 2.12
C LEU A 132 -8.25 -7.05 1.19
N GLN A 133 -9.45 -6.52 1.40
CA GLN A 133 -10.60 -6.80 0.53
C GLN A 133 -10.32 -6.35 -0.91
N ILE A 134 -9.89 -5.09 -1.10
CA ILE A 134 -9.57 -4.56 -2.43
C ILE A 134 -8.44 -5.38 -3.08
N LEU A 135 -7.37 -5.67 -2.34
CA LEU A 135 -6.23 -6.41 -2.88
C LEU A 135 -6.62 -7.83 -3.31
N ALA A 136 -7.42 -8.53 -2.49
CA ALA A 136 -7.83 -9.91 -2.73
C ALA A 136 -8.75 -10.08 -3.95
N ASP A 137 -9.44 -9.03 -4.40
CA ASP A 137 -10.26 -9.07 -5.62
C ASP A 137 -9.41 -9.14 -6.90
N PHE A 138 -8.13 -8.75 -6.83
CA PHE A 138 -7.24 -8.68 -8.00
C PHE A 138 -6.14 -9.73 -7.97
N THR A 139 -5.55 -10.00 -6.80
CA THR A 139 -4.35 -10.84 -6.70
C THR A 139 -4.45 -11.83 -5.56
N PRO A 140 -3.95 -13.08 -5.71
CA PRO A 140 -3.86 -14.01 -4.61
C PRO A 140 -3.00 -13.46 -3.48
N VAL A 141 -3.57 -13.39 -2.29
CA VAL A 141 -2.89 -12.96 -1.06
C VAL A 141 -2.62 -14.19 -0.19
N GLU A 142 -1.37 -14.39 0.21
CA GLU A 142 -0.99 -15.49 1.08
C GLU A 142 -1.39 -15.21 2.54
N PRO A 143 -1.64 -16.23 3.38
CA PRO A 143 -2.09 -16.01 4.76
C PRO A 143 -1.20 -15.08 5.60
N HIS A 144 0.12 -15.10 5.37
CA HIS A 144 1.05 -14.22 6.08
C HIS A 144 1.00 -12.77 5.59
N GLU A 145 0.72 -12.54 4.30
CA GLU A 145 0.50 -11.20 3.74
C GLU A 145 -0.84 -10.63 4.23
N ALA A 146 -1.87 -11.47 4.28
CA ALA A 146 -3.17 -11.09 4.83
C ALA A 146 -3.06 -10.69 6.31
N GLN A 147 -2.29 -11.45 7.11
CA GLN A 147 -2.02 -11.07 8.50
C GLN A 147 -1.29 -9.72 8.58
N ALA A 148 -0.27 -9.51 7.74
CA ALA A 148 0.48 -8.26 7.75
C ALA A 148 -0.42 -7.06 7.47
N ILE A 149 -1.23 -7.11 6.40
CA ILE A 149 -2.11 -6.01 6.01
C ILE A 149 -3.17 -5.73 7.08
N LEU A 150 -3.81 -6.78 7.62
CA LEU A 150 -4.88 -6.63 8.60
C LEU A 150 -4.38 -6.06 9.94
N TYR A 151 -3.16 -6.41 10.35
CA TYR A 151 -2.61 -6.08 11.66
C TYR A 151 -1.39 -5.13 11.64
N GLN A 152 -1.22 -4.41 10.54
CA GLN A 152 -0.07 -3.55 10.26
C GLN A 152 0.31 -2.55 11.37
N CYS A 153 -0.65 -2.13 12.20
CA CYS A 153 -0.44 -1.21 13.32
C CYS A 153 -1.27 -1.57 14.56
N VAL A 154 -1.53 -2.85 14.80
CA VAL A 154 -2.17 -3.33 16.03
C VAL A 154 -1.08 -3.89 16.93
N GLU A 155 -1.03 -3.53 18.22
CA GLU A 155 0.01 -4.02 19.13
C GLU A 155 -0.25 -5.46 19.57
N ASP A 156 -1.45 -5.73 20.10
CA ASP A 156 -1.86 -7.03 20.62
C ASP A 156 -2.78 -7.75 19.63
N ILE A 157 -2.26 -8.80 18.98
CA ILE A 157 -3.02 -9.61 18.03
C ILE A 157 -3.33 -11.00 18.60
N PRO A 158 -4.48 -11.60 18.27
CA PRO A 158 -4.91 -12.88 18.86
C PRO A 158 -4.19 -14.11 18.27
N VAL A 159 -3.07 -13.92 17.56
CA VAL A 159 -2.32 -14.95 16.83
C VAL A 159 -0.81 -14.70 16.97
N GLU A 160 0.00 -15.69 16.61
CA GLU A 160 1.44 -15.48 16.49
C GLU A 160 1.72 -14.43 15.41
N ARG A 161 2.47 -13.39 15.79
CA ARG A 161 2.89 -12.33 14.88
C ARG A 161 3.96 -12.87 13.94
N LEU A 162 3.66 -12.81 12.65
CA LEU A 162 4.57 -13.27 11.62
C LEU A 162 5.61 -12.20 11.28
N LYS A 163 6.79 -12.64 10.83
CA LYS A 163 7.93 -11.77 10.50
C LYS A 163 7.56 -10.64 9.53
N ILE A 164 6.71 -10.92 8.53
CA ILE A 164 6.26 -9.90 7.57
C ILE A 164 5.34 -8.85 8.22
N THR A 165 4.54 -9.25 9.22
CA THR A 165 3.72 -8.32 10.01
C THR A 165 4.62 -7.41 10.84
N GLU A 166 5.65 -7.95 11.52
CA GLU A 166 6.65 -7.15 12.25
C GLU A 166 7.37 -6.18 11.32
N LEU A 167 7.85 -6.68 10.17
CA LEU A 167 8.56 -5.89 9.16
C LEU A 167 7.71 -4.73 8.63
N LEU A 168 6.42 -4.96 8.34
CA LEU A 168 5.51 -3.91 7.91
C LEU A 168 5.25 -2.89 9.03
N THR A 169 4.98 -3.35 10.25
CA THR A 169 4.76 -2.47 11.41
C THR A 169 5.95 -1.55 11.66
N ASP A 170 7.17 -2.09 11.61
CA ASP A 170 8.40 -1.31 11.81
C ASP A 170 8.65 -0.33 10.67
N ALA A 171 8.39 -0.73 9.42
CA ALA A 171 8.49 0.15 8.27
C ALA A 171 7.51 1.32 8.35
N ILE A 172 6.24 1.06 8.72
CA ILE A 172 5.22 2.10 8.94
C ILE A 172 5.67 3.08 10.02
N LYS A 173 6.13 2.59 11.18
CA LYS A 173 6.60 3.44 12.29
C LYS A 173 7.76 4.35 11.90
N LYS A 174 8.64 3.89 11.00
CA LYS A 174 9.79 4.68 10.55
C LYS A 174 9.43 5.68 9.45
N CYS A 175 8.41 5.39 8.65
CA CYS A 175 7.99 6.21 7.52
C CYS A 175 6.87 7.22 7.84
N ALA A 176 6.19 7.04 8.98
CA ALA A 176 5.16 7.94 9.51
C ALA A 176 5.70 9.35 9.77
#